data_AF-A0A177V5U7-F1
#
_entry.id   AF-A0A177V5U7-F1
#
_cell.length_a   1.000
_cell.length_b   1.000
_cell.length_c   1.000
_cell.angle_alpha   90.00
_cell.angle_beta   90.00
_cell.angle_gamma   90.00
#
_symmetry.space_group_name_H-M   'P 1'
#
loop_
_entity.id
_entity.type
_entity.pdbx_description
1 polymer ?
#
loop_
_entity_poly.entity_id
_entity_poly.type
_entity_poly.pdbx_seq_one_letter_code
_entity_poly.pdbx_strand_id
1 'polypeptide(L)'
;MDTQVELLTLLSDPDNGRVRQGALEHVVGWTAQHGSQRYLLTAAPGSYKLPDGKPVLGRDGLPLDSIRDLKALCKDQPLTAHNAFSALINLTDSALVARRVADEEFLAFLVQYLADPVSLLGDLACMLLSNLTKVEAVASQLLNLKVPFTNYYSFQPASSSTTANNNTAAEDDDMDPQQAAEQAALLMDADPSQANYEELRTQAEAYAKKVKEKFSRAQSQTQPSPPSTTTTATTVTASAEKVPAMHKLLNAFDEGATVASGKGTADPSTLEAMRARVLEVAKESAAAAGARGGKKDVSRPVVARKTNCNFLASVFANVTVLPKGREYFITPSPASESESASAYPVSRIATYTEHPDLIRRGGVISAMKNILFVKSAHILLLAPPPFSTSSPANIRGAPFPKSRPSPYDHLTSLELDVLPWLLLPLISGSELEKVDIEEQESLPSECQLIDVEKERERDPALRMMLVECLLLLCTSLYGRQVLRCRGAYVVVREAHVREKDEKINESIHRLVDLLQRDESESTLVDESQAKEIDVGAERVEEDADDDDDDMVIEEL
;
A
#
# COMPACT_ATOMS: atom_id res chain seq x y z
N MET A 1 -10.70 41.71 -12.97
CA MET A 1 -10.16 40.39 -12.59
C MET A 1 -10.78 39.38 -13.54
N ASP A 2 -10.02 38.40 -14.02
CA ASP A 2 -10.59 37.30 -14.81
C ASP A 2 -11.61 36.54 -13.94
N THR A 3 -12.83 36.31 -14.46
CA THR A 3 -13.91 35.65 -13.71
C THR A 3 -13.52 34.23 -13.29
N GLN A 4 -12.63 33.57 -14.05
CA GLN A 4 -12.12 32.25 -13.70
C GLN A 4 -11.20 32.30 -12.47
N VAL A 5 -10.34 33.31 -12.38
CA VAL A 5 -9.43 33.50 -11.24
C VAL A 5 -10.21 33.90 -9.99
N GLU A 6 -11.26 34.72 -10.13
CA GLU A 6 -12.15 35.07 -9.02
C GLU A 6 -12.83 33.83 -8.43
N LEU A 7 -13.30 32.91 -9.28
CA LEU A 7 -13.91 31.64 -8.83
C LEU A 7 -12.93 30.81 -7.99
N LEU A 8 -11.64 30.79 -8.33
CA LEU A 8 -10.63 30.05 -7.55
C LEU A 8 -10.45 30.63 -6.15
N THR A 9 -10.64 31.94 -5.95
CA THR A 9 -10.55 32.54 -4.60
C THR A 9 -11.61 32.00 -3.65
N LEU A 10 -12.74 31.51 -4.17
CA LEU A 10 -13.86 30.99 -3.38
C LEU A 10 -13.58 29.60 -2.79
N LEU A 11 -12.56 28.89 -3.28
CA LEU A 11 -12.18 27.56 -2.77
C LEU A 11 -11.66 27.63 -1.32
N SER A 12 -11.11 28.77 -0.91
CA SER A 12 -10.56 29.02 0.43
C SER A 12 -11.50 29.83 1.34
N ASP A 13 -12.80 29.93 1.02
CA ASP A 13 -13.77 30.63 1.87
C ASP A 13 -13.80 30.00 3.28
N PRO A 14 -13.41 30.71 4.35
CA PRO A 14 -13.28 30.10 5.68
C PRO A 14 -14.64 29.78 6.32
N ASP A 15 -15.66 30.58 6.00
CA ASP A 15 -16.92 30.62 6.75
C ASP A 15 -18.03 29.81 6.07
N ASN A 16 -17.99 29.65 4.75
CA ASN A 16 -19.10 29.13 3.97
C ASN A 16 -18.75 27.90 3.13
N GLY A 17 -19.04 26.72 3.68
CA GLY A 17 -18.86 25.44 2.97
C GLY A 17 -19.69 25.32 1.67
N ARG A 18 -20.84 25.99 1.56
CA ARG A 18 -21.63 25.98 0.32
C ARG A 18 -20.98 26.80 -0.80
N VAL A 19 -20.29 27.88 -0.45
CA VAL A 19 -19.50 28.67 -1.41
C VAL A 19 -18.34 27.82 -1.93
N ARG A 20 -17.60 27.16 -1.04
CA ARG A 20 -16.53 26.23 -1.43
C ARG A 20 -17.04 25.11 -2.33
N GLN A 21 -18.15 24.47 -1.96
CA GLN A 21 -18.77 23.41 -2.74
C GLN A 21 -19.18 23.90 -4.14
N GLY A 22 -19.95 24.99 -4.23
CA GLY A 22 -20.42 25.53 -5.50
C GLY A 22 -19.27 25.97 -6.42
N ALA A 23 -18.19 26.53 -5.85
CA ALA A 23 -16.98 26.84 -6.61
C ALA A 23 -16.30 25.57 -7.13
N LEU A 24 -16.12 24.57 -6.27
CA LEU A 24 -15.45 23.32 -6.62
C LEU A 24 -16.22 22.50 -7.67
N GLU A 25 -17.55 22.50 -7.64
CA GLU A 25 -18.39 21.85 -8.66
C GLU A 25 -18.14 22.37 -10.08
N HIS A 26 -17.76 23.64 -10.22
CA HIS A 26 -17.37 24.23 -11.51
C HIS A 26 -15.89 23.95 -11.82
N VAL A 27 -15.02 24.10 -10.82
CA VAL A 27 -13.57 23.95 -10.96
C VAL A 27 -13.15 22.51 -11.28
N VAL A 28 -13.88 21.50 -10.78
CA VAL A 28 -13.53 20.08 -11.03
C VAL A 28 -13.52 19.76 -12.55
N GLY A 29 -14.38 20.40 -13.34
CA GLY A 29 -14.40 20.26 -14.80
C GLY A 29 -13.13 20.79 -15.49
N TRP A 30 -12.36 21.65 -14.85
CA TRP A 30 -11.12 22.22 -15.38
C TRP A 30 -9.91 21.28 -15.21
N THR A 31 -10.07 20.19 -14.45
CA THR A 31 -8.97 19.30 -14.07
C THR A 31 -8.63 18.25 -15.14
N ALA A 32 -9.47 18.11 -16.16
CA ALA A 32 -9.30 17.14 -17.24
C ALA A 32 -7.94 17.30 -17.95
N GLN A 33 -7.36 16.18 -18.42
CA GLN A 33 -6.01 16.12 -18.99
C GLN A 33 -5.76 17.13 -20.13
N HIS A 34 -6.79 17.43 -20.93
CA HIS A 34 -6.72 18.38 -22.03
C HIS A 34 -7.62 19.62 -21.81
N GLY A 35 -7.98 19.90 -20.56
CA GLY A 35 -8.79 21.06 -20.19
C GLY A 35 -8.05 22.37 -20.42
N SER A 36 -8.65 23.30 -21.13
CA SER A 36 -8.03 24.60 -21.45
C SER A 36 -7.80 25.47 -20.22
N GLN A 37 -8.57 25.28 -19.15
CA GLN A 37 -8.43 26.01 -17.89
C GLN A 37 -7.45 25.33 -16.90
N ARG A 38 -6.89 24.17 -17.23
CA ARG A 38 -6.10 23.38 -16.29
C ARG A 38 -4.83 24.08 -15.82
N TYR A 39 -4.22 24.90 -16.67
CA TYR A 39 -3.06 25.72 -16.30
C TYR A 39 -3.40 26.67 -15.13
N LEU A 40 -4.69 27.04 -14.97
CA LEU A 40 -5.11 27.93 -13.89
C LEU A 40 -4.95 27.27 -12.50
N LEU A 41 -5.10 25.95 -12.43
CA LEU A 41 -5.07 25.19 -11.18
C LEU A 41 -3.67 24.83 -10.71
N THR A 42 -2.69 24.90 -11.61
CA THR A 42 -1.31 24.42 -11.36
C THR A 42 -0.31 25.55 -11.16
N ALA A 43 -0.74 26.81 -11.34
CA ALA A 43 0.10 27.98 -11.15
C ALA A 43 0.66 28.07 -9.72
N ALA A 44 1.89 28.57 -9.59
CA ALA A 44 2.54 28.76 -8.29
C ALA A 44 1.81 29.84 -7.46
N PRO A 45 1.92 29.82 -6.12
CA PRO A 45 1.29 30.83 -5.28
C PRO A 45 1.74 32.24 -5.68
N GLY A 46 0.79 33.17 -5.80
CA GLY A 46 1.08 34.56 -6.20
C GLY A 46 1.37 34.79 -7.69
N SER A 47 1.20 33.77 -8.54
CA SER A 47 1.32 33.93 -10.00
C SER A 47 0.25 34.84 -10.58
N TYR A 48 -0.96 34.80 -10.00
CA TYR A 48 -2.05 35.70 -10.37
C TYR A 48 -1.86 37.06 -9.73
N LYS A 49 -1.82 38.11 -10.54
CA LYS A 49 -1.61 39.48 -10.08
C LYS A 49 -2.78 40.38 -10.47
N LEU A 50 -3.10 41.30 -9.56
CA LEU A 50 -4.00 42.41 -9.81
C LEU A 50 -3.33 43.45 -10.72
N PRO A 51 -4.07 44.42 -11.30
CA PRO A 51 -3.49 45.49 -12.11
C PRO A 51 -2.42 46.33 -11.40
N ASP A 52 -2.45 46.38 -10.06
CA ASP A 52 -1.44 47.05 -9.24
C ASP A 52 -0.18 46.19 -8.96
N GLY A 53 -0.11 45.00 -9.55
CA GLY A 53 1.01 44.06 -9.43
C GLY A 53 1.00 43.19 -8.16
N LYS A 54 0.05 43.41 -7.24
CA LYS A 54 -0.07 42.59 -6.02
C LYS A 54 -0.67 41.22 -6.33
N PRO A 55 -0.30 40.17 -5.57
CA PRO A 55 -0.89 38.84 -5.77
C PRO A 55 -2.38 38.86 -5.48
N VAL A 56 -3.14 38.10 -6.26
CA VAL A 56 -4.53 37.75 -5.94
C VAL A 56 -4.53 36.90 -4.68
N LEU A 57 -5.41 37.25 -3.74
CA LEU A 57 -5.58 36.54 -2.48
C LEU A 57 -6.82 35.65 -2.54
N GLY A 58 -6.77 34.51 -1.87
CA GLY A 58 -7.93 33.70 -1.53
C GLY A 58 -8.82 34.41 -0.50
N ARG A 59 -9.98 33.81 -0.23
CA ARG A 59 -10.91 34.32 0.81
C ARG A 59 -10.37 34.13 2.23
N ASP A 60 -9.33 33.30 2.38
CA ASP A 60 -8.52 33.14 3.59
C ASP A 60 -7.47 34.25 3.78
N GLY A 61 -7.34 35.17 2.83
CA GLY A 61 -6.36 36.27 2.86
C GLY A 61 -4.93 35.86 2.48
N LEU A 62 -4.70 34.60 2.10
CA LEU A 62 -3.39 34.13 1.65
C LEU A 62 -3.26 34.26 0.13
N PRO A 63 -2.04 34.29 -0.44
CA PRO A 63 -1.86 34.21 -1.89
C PRO A 63 -2.59 33.01 -2.47
N LEU A 64 -3.33 33.22 -3.56
CA LEU A 64 -4.14 32.19 -4.21
C LEU A 64 -3.26 30.98 -4.59
N ASP A 65 -3.62 29.82 -4.05
CA ASP A 65 -3.00 28.53 -4.35
C ASP A 65 -4.08 27.45 -4.42
N SER A 66 -4.49 27.12 -5.65
CA SER A 66 -5.52 26.10 -5.88
C SER A 66 -5.11 24.71 -5.40
N ILE A 67 -3.82 24.35 -5.41
CA ILE A 67 -3.36 23.04 -4.92
C ILE A 67 -3.48 22.98 -3.39
N ARG A 68 -3.07 24.05 -2.69
CA ARG A 68 -3.28 24.17 -1.24
C ARG A 68 -4.77 24.08 -0.88
N ASP A 69 -5.59 24.84 -1.59
CA ASP A 69 -7.02 24.92 -1.30
C ASP A 69 -7.70 23.56 -1.57
N LEU A 70 -7.38 22.87 -2.67
CA LEU A 70 -7.88 21.52 -2.96
C LEU A 70 -7.48 20.50 -1.87
N LYS A 71 -6.24 20.54 -1.37
CA LYS A 71 -5.80 19.67 -0.25
C LYS A 71 -6.63 19.92 1.01
N ALA A 72 -6.94 21.19 1.32
CA ALA A 72 -7.78 21.53 2.46
C ALA A 72 -9.22 21.02 2.27
N LEU A 73 -9.76 21.11 1.05
CA LEU A 73 -11.10 20.65 0.70
C LEU A 73 -11.27 19.12 0.80
N CYS A 74 -10.20 18.33 0.71
CA CYS A 74 -10.24 16.88 1.01
C CYS A 74 -10.65 16.57 2.46
N LYS A 75 -10.49 17.53 3.38
CA LYS A 75 -10.91 17.43 4.79
C LYS A 75 -12.34 17.98 5.01
N ASP A 76 -13.06 18.34 3.95
CA ASP A 76 -14.38 18.96 4.02
C ASP A 76 -15.54 17.94 4.04
N GLN A 77 -16.78 18.42 3.91
CA GLN A 77 -17.96 17.58 3.78
C GLN A 77 -17.84 16.61 2.60
N PRO A 78 -18.44 15.40 2.68
CA PRO A 78 -18.21 14.31 1.73
C PRO A 78 -18.28 14.69 0.25
N LEU A 79 -19.27 15.47 -0.19
CA LEU A 79 -19.39 15.89 -1.60
C LEU A 79 -18.25 16.79 -2.05
N THR A 80 -17.85 17.72 -1.18
CA THR A 80 -16.74 18.63 -1.46
C THR A 80 -15.42 17.86 -1.45
N ALA A 81 -15.21 16.99 -0.47
CA ALA A 81 -14.04 16.14 -0.39
C ALA A 81 -13.94 15.18 -1.60
N HIS A 82 -15.05 14.60 -2.05
CA HIS A 82 -15.12 13.76 -3.24
C HIS A 82 -14.61 14.50 -4.49
N ASN A 83 -15.13 15.70 -4.73
CA ASN A 83 -14.70 16.53 -5.87
C ASN A 83 -13.25 16.99 -5.73
N ALA A 84 -12.79 17.25 -4.50
CA ALA A 84 -11.42 17.66 -4.24
C ALA A 84 -10.43 16.51 -4.50
N PHE A 85 -10.73 15.30 -4.00
CA PHE A 85 -9.95 14.11 -4.34
C PHE A 85 -9.95 13.84 -5.84
N SER A 86 -11.11 13.91 -6.50
CA SER A 86 -11.23 13.73 -7.95
C SER A 86 -10.38 14.74 -8.73
N ALA A 87 -10.41 16.02 -8.31
CA ALA A 87 -9.58 17.06 -8.89
C ALA A 87 -8.09 16.77 -8.72
N LEU A 88 -7.65 16.40 -7.51
CA LEU A 88 -6.26 16.07 -7.24
C LEU A 88 -5.80 14.82 -8.01
N ILE A 89 -6.63 13.78 -8.11
CA ILE A 89 -6.32 12.58 -8.90
C ILE A 89 -6.03 12.96 -10.35
N ASN A 90 -6.90 13.78 -10.95
CA ASN A 90 -6.76 14.23 -12.33
C ASN A 90 -5.55 15.12 -12.57
N LEU A 91 -5.15 15.94 -11.59
CA LEU A 91 -4.02 16.86 -11.68
C LEU A 91 -2.67 16.20 -11.39
N THR A 92 -2.66 15.06 -10.69
CA THR A 92 -1.45 14.35 -10.24
C THR A 92 -0.93 13.29 -11.22
N ASP A 93 -1.51 13.21 -12.42
CA ASP A 93 -0.86 12.65 -13.60
C ASP A 93 0.43 13.42 -13.98
N SER A 94 0.58 14.68 -13.56
CA SER A 94 1.82 15.44 -13.67
C SER A 94 2.72 15.25 -12.44
N ALA A 95 3.95 14.78 -12.66
CA ALA A 95 4.93 14.57 -11.58
C ALA A 95 5.27 15.85 -10.80
N LEU A 96 5.25 17.01 -11.46
CA LEU A 96 5.47 18.31 -10.80
C LEU A 96 4.33 18.65 -9.83
N VAL A 97 3.09 18.40 -10.24
CA VAL A 97 1.92 18.63 -9.38
C VAL A 97 1.89 17.60 -8.26
N ALA A 98 2.16 16.32 -8.54
CA ALA A 98 2.26 15.28 -7.53
C ALA A 98 3.27 15.64 -6.43
N ARG A 99 4.46 16.15 -6.79
CA ARG A 99 5.46 16.61 -5.81
C ARG A 99 4.97 17.79 -4.96
N ARG A 100 4.17 18.71 -5.53
CA ARG A 100 3.59 19.85 -4.81
C ARG A 100 2.42 19.45 -3.89
N VAL A 101 1.67 18.42 -4.28
CA VAL A 101 0.56 17.88 -3.46
C VAL A 101 1.11 17.12 -2.26
N ALA A 102 2.16 16.31 -2.47
CA ALA A 102 2.69 15.36 -1.50
C ALA A 102 3.66 15.98 -0.46
N ASP A 103 3.24 17.04 0.23
CA ASP A 103 3.96 17.47 1.44
C ASP A 103 3.73 16.51 2.62
N GLU A 104 4.56 16.62 3.66
CA GLU A 104 4.54 15.70 4.80
C GLU A 104 3.19 15.74 5.54
N GLU A 105 2.57 16.91 5.67
CA GLU A 105 1.29 17.08 6.35
C GLU A 105 0.17 16.37 5.58
N PHE A 106 0.12 16.54 4.26
CA PHE A 106 -0.92 15.95 3.43
C PHE A 106 -0.73 14.44 3.29
N LEU A 107 0.49 13.93 3.17
CA LEU A 107 0.75 12.50 3.21
C LEU A 107 0.35 11.90 4.56
N ALA A 108 0.66 12.57 5.67
CA ALA A 108 0.23 12.13 7.01
C ALA A 108 -1.29 12.10 7.15
N PHE A 109 -1.99 13.07 6.56
CA PHE A 109 -3.45 13.06 6.45
C PHE A 109 -3.94 11.86 5.63
N LEU A 110 -3.43 11.64 4.42
CA LEU A 110 -3.86 10.53 3.56
C LEU A 110 -3.69 9.18 4.28
N VAL A 111 -2.53 8.94 4.91
CA VAL A 111 -2.27 7.70 5.63
C VAL A 111 -3.23 7.51 6.81
N GLN A 112 -3.47 8.55 7.62
CA GLN A 112 -4.42 8.46 8.73
C GLN A 112 -5.85 8.24 8.25
N TYR A 113 -6.24 8.92 7.16
CA TYR A 113 -7.56 8.77 6.55
C TYR A 113 -7.76 7.36 6.00
N LEU A 114 -6.77 6.81 5.28
CA LEU A 114 -6.80 5.46 4.73
C LEU A 114 -6.77 4.37 5.81
N ALA A 115 -6.02 4.59 6.89
CA ALA A 115 -5.98 3.67 8.01
C ALA A 115 -7.33 3.55 8.72
N ASP A 116 -8.18 4.57 8.63
CA ASP A 116 -9.47 4.59 9.31
C ASP A 116 -10.53 3.77 8.57
N PRO A 117 -11.11 2.71 9.18
CA PRO A 117 -12.10 1.86 8.52
C PRO A 117 -13.41 2.58 8.16
N VAL A 118 -13.74 3.70 8.81
CA VAL A 118 -14.98 4.46 8.50
C VAL A 118 -14.82 5.48 7.37
N SER A 119 -13.61 5.65 6.83
CA SER A 119 -13.35 6.62 5.76
C SER A 119 -14.07 6.26 4.47
N LEU A 120 -15.10 7.04 4.13
CA LEU A 120 -15.98 6.81 2.98
C LEU A 120 -15.29 7.03 1.63
N LEU A 121 -14.33 7.96 1.57
CA LEU A 121 -13.62 8.30 0.34
C LEU A 121 -12.23 7.64 0.30
N GLY A 122 -12.02 6.59 1.08
CA GLY A 122 -10.73 5.90 1.17
C GLY A 122 -10.26 5.33 -0.17
N ASP A 123 -11.16 4.87 -1.04
CA ASP A 123 -10.75 4.36 -2.36
C ASP A 123 -10.24 5.51 -3.27
N LEU A 124 -10.87 6.70 -3.23
CA LEU A 124 -10.36 7.89 -3.91
C LEU A 124 -9.01 8.34 -3.34
N ALA A 125 -8.88 8.34 -2.02
CA ALA A 125 -7.61 8.66 -1.36
C ALA A 125 -6.50 7.66 -1.72
N CYS A 126 -6.83 6.37 -1.86
CA CYS A 126 -5.89 5.34 -2.33
C CYS A 126 -5.47 5.59 -3.79
N MET A 127 -6.42 5.91 -4.68
CA MET A 127 -6.11 6.27 -6.06
C MET A 127 -5.17 7.48 -6.13
N LEU A 128 -5.45 8.52 -5.35
CA LEU A 128 -4.58 9.69 -5.25
C LEU A 128 -3.18 9.29 -4.77
N LEU A 129 -3.07 8.57 -3.66
CA LEU A 129 -1.78 8.13 -3.13
C LEU A 129 -1.00 7.26 -4.13
N SER A 130 -1.69 6.43 -4.91
CA SER A 130 -1.08 5.63 -5.97
C SER A 130 -0.49 6.49 -7.10
N ASN A 131 -1.13 7.62 -7.45
CA ASN A 131 -0.57 8.57 -8.40
C ASN A 131 0.63 9.33 -7.81
N LEU A 132 0.51 9.79 -6.56
CA LEU A 132 1.57 10.54 -5.87
C LEU A 132 2.86 9.71 -5.76
N THR A 133 2.74 8.43 -5.42
CA THR A 133 3.90 7.53 -5.21
C THR A 133 4.59 7.08 -6.49
N LYS A 134 4.05 7.38 -7.69
CA LYS A 134 4.80 7.23 -8.95
C LYS A 134 6.04 8.13 -8.98
N VAL A 135 6.05 9.21 -8.20
CA VAL A 135 7.22 10.07 -8.02
C VAL A 135 8.10 9.46 -6.93
N GLU A 136 9.32 9.05 -7.29
CA GLU A 136 10.29 8.42 -6.38
C GLU A 136 10.50 9.18 -5.07
N ALA A 137 10.66 10.51 -5.13
CA ALA A 137 10.83 11.35 -3.94
C ALA A 137 9.65 11.21 -2.95
N VAL A 138 8.42 11.06 -3.47
CA VAL A 138 7.21 10.89 -2.66
C VAL A 138 7.12 9.47 -2.09
N ALA A 139 7.46 8.45 -2.86
CA ALA A 139 7.55 7.08 -2.37
C ALA A 139 8.58 6.93 -1.24
N SER A 140 9.75 7.56 -1.40
CA SER A 140 10.79 7.63 -0.35
C SER A 140 10.29 8.38 0.89
N GLN A 141 9.58 9.49 0.71
CA GLN A 141 9.00 10.21 1.84
C GLN A 141 7.95 9.37 2.58
N LEU A 142 7.09 8.65 1.87
CA LEU A 142 6.08 7.76 2.45
C LEU A 142 6.72 6.62 3.26
N LEU A 143 7.81 6.03 2.77
CA LEU A 143 8.57 4.98 3.48
C LEU A 143 9.09 5.46 4.85
N ASN A 144 9.54 6.72 4.93
CA ASN A 144 10.12 7.29 6.15
C ASN A 144 9.08 7.96 7.06
N LEU A 145 7.85 8.15 6.57
CA LEU A 145 6.81 8.88 7.28
C LEU A 145 6.35 8.12 8.53
N LYS A 146 6.25 8.85 9.64
CA LYS A 146 5.62 8.38 10.88
C LYS A 146 4.41 9.24 11.19
N VAL A 147 3.26 8.59 11.39
CA VAL A 147 1.98 9.25 11.67
C VAL A 147 1.49 8.89 13.07
N PRO A 148 0.61 9.72 13.69
CA PRO A 148 -0.01 9.36 14.96
C PRO A 148 -0.64 7.97 14.95
N PHE A 149 -0.52 7.23 16.05
CA PHE A 149 -1.16 5.91 16.19
C PHE A 149 -2.69 5.98 16.10
N THR A 150 -3.29 7.10 16.50
CA THR A 150 -4.73 7.35 16.43
C THR A 150 -5.27 7.23 15.00
N ASN A 151 -6.50 6.74 14.85
CA ASN A 151 -7.24 6.83 13.60
C ASN A 151 -7.72 8.26 13.37
N TYR A 152 -7.98 8.61 12.11
CA TYR A 152 -8.37 9.97 11.72
C TYR A 152 -9.64 10.45 12.44
N TYR A 153 -10.63 9.57 12.60
CA TYR A 153 -11.86 9.84 13.33
C TYR A 153 -11.82 9.35 14.79
N SER A 154 -10.68 8.85 15.31
CA SER A 154 -10.62 8.38 16.71
C SER A 154 -10.41 9.51 17.72
N PHE A 155 -11.20 9.48 18.78
CA PHE A 155 -11.11 10.39 19.92
C PHE A 155 -10.19 9.78 20.98
N GLN A 156 -9.22 10.54 21.48
CA GLN A 156 -8.75 10.31 22.84
C GLN A 156 -9.84 10.85 23.79
N PRO A 157 -10.35 10.07 24.75
CA PRO A 157 -11.04 10.69 25.87
C PRO A 157 -10.00 11.60 26.53
N ALA A 158 -10.27 12.91 26.54
CA ALA A 158 -9.56 13.81 27.41
C ALA A 158 -9.62 13.18 28.81
N SER A 159 -8.45 13.01 29.43
CA SER A 159 -8.30 12.53 30.80
C SER A 159 -9.47 12.99 31.64
N SER A 160 -10.10 12.05 32.34
CA SER A 160 -11.12 12.30 33.35
C SER A 160 -10.61 13.32 34.38
N SER A 161 -10.69 14.61 34.07
CA SER A 161 -10.61 15.67 35.04
C SER A 161 -11.95 15.66 35.75
N THR A 162 -11.99 14.89 36.82
CA THR A 162 -13.04 14.93 37.83
C THR A 162 -13.11 16.35 38.38
N THR A 163 -13.93 17.21 37.77
CA THR A 163 -14.52 18.35 38.46
C THR A 163 -15.89 18.57 37.87
N ALA A 164 -16.86 17.87 38.46
CA ALA A 164 -18.26 18.18 38.33
C ALA A 164 -18.47 19.65 38.70
N ASN A 165 -18.95 20.45 37.75
CA ASN A 165 -19.71 21.65 38.05
C ASN A 165 -21.04 21.55 37.30
N ASN A 166 -22.10 21.46 38.10
CA ASN A 166 -23.48 21.32 37.68
C ASN A 166 -23.99 22.59 36.98
N ASN A 167 -25.04 22.39 36.19
CA ASN A 167 -25.90 23.36 35.49
C ASN A 167 -25.41 23.83 34.11
N THR A 168 -25.88 23.15 33.05
CA THR A 168 -27.01 23.61 32.21
C THR A 168 -27.44 22.47 31.28
N ALA A 169 -28.74 22.36 31.03
CA ALA A 169 -29.36 21.37 30.16
C ALA A 169 -28.74 21.33 28.75
N ALA A 170 -28.27 20.15 28.35
CA ALA A 170 -27.99 19.79 26.95
C ALA A 170 -28.10 18.26 26.83
N GLU A 171 -29.33 17.77 26.65
CA GLU A 171 -29.64 16.32 26.51
C GLU A 171 -29.43 15.79 25.07
N ASP A 172 -28.57 16.39 24.23
CA ASP A 172 -28.56 16.09 22.78
C ASP A 172 -27.18 15.85 22.10
N ASP A 173 -26.07 15.71 22.84
CA ASP A 173 -24.73 15.70 22.21
C ASP A 173 -23.78 14.54 22.61
N ASP A 174 -24.34 13.40 23.00
CA ASP A 174 -23.59 12.26 23.55
C ASP A 174 -23.40 11.07 22.59
N MET A 175 -23.60 11.27 21.28
CA MET A 175 -23.29 10.21 20.31
C MET A 175 -21.77 10.11 20.14
N ASP A 176 -21.22 8.93 20.46
CA ASP A 176 -19.81 8.58 20.21
C ASP A 176 -19.50 8.88 18.74
N PRO A 177 -18.48 9.67 18.40
CA PRO A 177 -18.37 10.10 17.02
C PRO A 177 -17.84 8.99 16.08
N GLN A 178 -17.42 7.85 16.65
CA GLN A 178 -17.30 6.59 15.92
C GLN A 178 -18.68 6.01 15.53
N GLN A 179 -19.68 6.07 16.40
CA GLN A 179 -21.08 5.74 16.08
C GLN A 179 -21.71 6.74 15.10
N ALA A 180 -21.38 8.03 15.23
CA ALA A 180 -21.84 9.05 14.29
C ALA A 180 -21.24 8.85 12.89
N ALA A 181 -19.96 8.45 12.80
CA ALA A 181 -19.33 8.09 11.54
C ALA A 181 -19.91 6.80 10.93
N GLU A 182 -20.20 5.79 11.76
CA GLU A 182 -20.88 4.56 11.35
C GLU A 182 -22.30 4.84 10.83
N GLN A 183 -23.05 5.71 11.51
CA GLN A 183 -24.38 6.13 11.08
C GLN A 183 -24.32 6.98 9.80
N ALA A 184 -23.33 7.88 9.66
CA ALA A 184 -23.10 8.60 8.41
C ALA A 184 -22.74 7.67 7.24
N ALA A 185 -21.93 6.64 7.49
CA ALA A 185 -21.58 5.62 6.50
C ALA A 185 -22.80 4.82 6.05
N LEU A 186 -23.60 4.33 7.00
CA LEU A 186 -24.84 3.59 6.73
C LEU A 186 -25.85 4.41 5.91
N LEU A 187 -25.96 5.70 6.20
CA LEU A 187 -26.88 6.61 5.51
C LEU A 187 -26.39 7.00 4.11
N MET A 188 -25.08 6.96 3.84
CA MET A 188 -24.51 7.21 2.50
C MET A 188 -24.54 5.98 1.59
N ASP A 189 -24.57 4.76 2.15
CA ASP A 189 -24.83 3.50 1.41
C ASP A 189 -26.31 3.34 1.00
N ALA A 190 -27.17 4.31 1.31
CA ALA A 190 -28.58 4.29 0.93
C ALA A 190 -28.76 4.35 -0.60
N ASP A 191 -29.61 3.48 -1.13
CA ASP A 191 -29.90 3.39 -2.55
C ASP A 191 -30.48 4.72 -3.08
N PRO A 192 -29.81 5.37 -4.07
CA PRO A 192 -30.26 6.64 -4.64
C PRO A 192 -31.67 6.63 -5.24
N SER A 193 -32.21 5.43 -5.52
CA SER A 193 -33.57 5.26 -6.04
C SER A 193 -34.66 5.27 -4.95
N GLN A 194 -34.30 5.29 -3.66
CA GLN A 194 -35.25 5.32 -2.57
C GLN A 194 -35.83 6.71 -2.33
N ALA A 195 -37.14 6.78 -2.04
CA ALA A 195 -37.87 8.04 -1.88
C ALA A 195 -37.37 8.92 -0.71
N ASN A 196 -36.68 8.34 0.27
CA ASN A 196 -36.09 9.02 1.42
C ASN A 196 -34.57 9.27 1.28
N TYR A 197 -33.99 9.05 0.09
CA TYR A 197 -32.55 9.22 -0.14
C TYR A 197 -32.05 10.63 0.20
N GLU A 198 -32.78 11.68 -0.16
CA GLU A 198 -32.39 13.06 0.14
C GLU A 198 -32.42 13.36 1.65
N GLU A 199 -33.36 12.79 2.39
CA GLU A 199 -33.43 12.91 3.86
C GLU A 199 -32.28 12.15 4.53
N LEU A 200 -32.04 10.90 4.13
CA LEU A 200 -30.95 10.06 4.63
C LEU A 200 -29.58 10.71 4.35
N ARG A 201 -29.39 11.25 3.14
CA ARG A 201 -28.20 11.99 2.73
C ARG A 201 -27.99 13.24 3.59
N THR A 202 -29.03 14.05 3.78
CA THR A 202 -28.96 15.26 4.62
C THR A 202 -28.61 14.90 6.07
N GLN A 203 -29.16 13.79 6.57
CA GLN A 203 -28.85 13.28 7.90
C GLN A 203 -27.40 12.78 8.01
N ALA A 204 -26.88 12.09 6.99
CA ALA A 204 -25.48 11.67 6.92
C ALA A 204 -24.52 12.87 6.89
N GLU A 205 -24.86 13.90 6.12
CA GLU A 205 -24.12 15.16 6.03
C GLU A 205 -24.09 15.89 7.38
N ALA A 206 -25.21 15.89 8.11
CA ALA A 206 -25.29 16.48 9.46
C ALA A 206 -24.40 15.74 10.47
N TYR A 207 -24.37 14.40 10.44
CA TYR A 207 -23.47 13.60 11.28
C TYR A 207 -22.00 13.84 10.93
N ALA A 208 -21.64 13.81 9.65
CA ALA A 208 -20.28 14.09 9.18
C ALA A 208 -19.82 15.51 9.58
N LYS A 209 -20.73 16.51 9.51
CA LYS A 209 -20.47 17.88 9.95
C LYS A 209 -20.19 17.97 11.45
N LYS A 210 -21.01 17.31 12.29
CA LYS A 210 -20.78 17.25 13.76
C LYS A 210 -19.43 16.60 14.10
N VAL A 211 -19.05 15.54 13.42
CA VAL A 211 -17.74 14.88 13.59
C VAL A 211 -16.59 15.84 13.24
N LYS A 212 -16.71 16.56 12.11
CA LYS A 212 -15.71 17.55 11.65
C LYS A 212 -15.56 18.75 12.61
N GLU A 213 -16.65 19.24 13.15
CA GLU A 213 -16.65 20.34 14.13
C GLU A 213 -15.98 19.93 15.45
N LYS A 214 -16.29 18.73 15.96
CA LYS A 214 -15.61 18.16 17.14
C LYS A 214 -14.11 17.94 16.89
N PHE A 215 -13.72 17.47 15.69
CA PHE A 215 -12.33 17.29 15.28
C PHE A 215 -11.54 18.62 15.26
N SER A 216 -12.12 19.66 14.66
CA SER A 216 -11.49 21.00 14.57
C SER A 216 -11.28 21.62 15.96
N ARG A 217 -12.19 21.34 16.91
CA ARG A 217 -12.09 21.78 18.31
C ARG A 217 -11.01 21.02 19.10
N ALA A 218 -10.79 19.74 18.81
CA ALA A 218 -9.75 18.94 19.45
C ALA A 218 -8.33 19.29 18.96
N GLN A 219 -8.15 19.57 17.66
CA GLN A 219 -6.87 20.01 17.10
C GLN A 219 -6.44 21.39 17.63
N SER A 220 -7.38 22.32 17.84
CA SER A 220 -7.07 23.64 18.38
C SER A 220 -6.64 23.61 19.86
N GLN A 221 -6.98 22.56 20.62
CA GLN A 221 -6.59 22.39 22.02
C GLN A 221 -5.21 21.76 22.23
N THR A 222 -4.56 21.27 21.16
CA THR A 222 -3.24 20.61 21.23
C THR A 222 -2.08 21.50 20.75
N GLN A 223 -2.33 22.76 20.38
CA GLN A 223 -1.27 23.73 20.11
C GLN A 223 -0.75 24.40 21.40
N PRO A 224 0.57 24.50 21.60
CA PRO A 224 1.13 25.14 22.79
C PRO A 224 0.88 26.65 22.73
N SER A 225 0.28 27.19 23.80
CA SER A 225 0.15 28.65 24.00
C SER A 225 1.54 29.30 24.18
N PRO A 226 1.73 30.58 23.82
CA PRO A 226 3.00 31.27 24.02
C PRO A 226 3.33 31.37 25.52
N PRO A 227 4.63 31.35 25.91
CA PRO A 227 5.01 31.18 27.30
C PRO A 227 4.72 32.45 28.11
N SER A 228 3.79 32.34 29.06
CA SER A 228 3.69 33.29 30.16
C SER A 228 4.60 32.82 31.30
N THR A 229 5.37 33.77 31.82
CA THR A 229 6.36 33.59 32.87
C THR A 229 5.77 33.10 34.19
N THR A 230 6.49 32.17 34.81
CA THR A 230 6.57 31.85 36.25
C THR A 230 5.86 30.58 36.71
N THR A 231 6.68 29.71 37.32
CA THR A 231 6.39 28.63 38.29
C THR A 231 6.49 27.21 37.74
N THR A 232 7.51 26.53 38.24
CA THR A 232 7.81 25.10 38.20
C THR A 232 6.58 24.21 38.41
N ALA A 233 6.20 23.47 37.36
CA ALA A 233 5.45 22.24 37.48
C ALA A 233 5.90 21.29 36.35
N THR A 234 6.42 20.13 36.75
CA THR A 234 6.80 19.02 35.88
C THR A 234 5.55 18.46 35.21
N THR A 235 5.19 18.96 34.03
CA THR A 235 4.16 18.39 33.18
C THR A 235 4.75 17.27 32.33
N VAL A 236 4.35 16.03 32.63
CA VAL A 236 4.55 14.88 31.75
C VAL A 236 3.64 15.09 30.54
N THR A 237 4.19 15.65 29.47
CA THR A 237 3.53 15.65 28.15
C THR A 237 3.54 14.22 27.62
N ALA A 238 2.37 13.56 27.57
CA ALA A 238 2.20 12.31 26.85
C ALA A 238 2.46 12.58 25.36
N SER A 239 3.66 12.28 24.88
CA SER A 239 4.00 12.36 23.46
C SER A 239 3.07 11.43 22.68
N ALA A 240 2.28 11.98 21.74
CA ALA A 240 1.47 11.18 20.84
C ALA A 240 2.38 10.19 20.10
N GLU A 241 2.22 8.90 20.41
CA GLU A 241 3.04 7.83 19.86
C GLU A 241 2.86 7.76 18.35
N LYS A 242 3.96 7.87 17.60
CA LYS A 242 3.96 7.81 16.14
C LYS A 242 4.36 6.42 15.67
N VAL A 243 3.66 5.92 14.65
CA VAL A 243 3.92 4.64 13.99
C VAL A 243 4.29 4.82 12.52
N PRO A 244 5.05 3.90 11.92
CA PRO A 244 5.37 3.94 10.49
C PRO A 244 4.11 3.97 9.62
N ALA A 245 4.08 4.84 8.61
CA ALA A 245 2.96 4.96 7.69
C ALA A 245 2.66 3.65 6.95
N MET A 246 3.69 2.97 6.47
CA MET A 246 3.58 1.70 5.75
C MET A 246 2.89 0.60 6.57
N HIS A 247 3.10 0.57 7.89
CA HIS A 247 2.43 -0.39 8.76
C HIS A 247 0.90 -0.17 8.76
N LYS A 248 0.46 1.08 8.88
CA LYS A 248 -0.97 1.43 8.80
C LYS A 248 -1.57 1.12 7.42
N LEU A 249 -0.84 1.38 6.34
CA LEU A 249 -1.29 1.07 4.98
C LEU A 249 -1.43 -0.45 4.74
N LEU A 250 -0.51 -1.27 5.25
CA LEU A 250 -0.64 -2.73 5.16
C LEU A 250 -1.87 -3.25 5.90
N ASN A 251 -2.18 -2.71 7.09
CA ASN A 251 -3.39 -3.10 7.82
C ASN A 251 -4.66 -2.71 7.05
N ALA A 252 -4.71 -1.49 6.49
CA ALA A 252 -5.82 -1.06 5.65
C ALA A 252 -5.98 -1.92 4.38
N PHE A 253 -4.85 -2.35 3.79
CA PHE A 253 -4.84 -3.21 2.62
C PHE A 253 -5.43 -4.59 2.89
N ASP A 254 -5.03 -5.22 4.00
CA ASP A 254 -5.51 -6.55 4.39
C ASP A 254 -7.00 -6.53 4.76
N GLU A 255 -7.42 -5.56 5.59
CA GLU A 255 -8.82 -5.35 5.93
C GLU A 255 -9.68 -5.10 4.68
N GLY A 256 -9.17 -4.27 3.76
CA GLY A 256 -9.86 -3.91 2.52
C GLY A 256 -10.13 -5.09 1.61
N ALA A 257 -9.29 -6.13 1.64
CA ALA A 257 -9.48 -7.34 0.83
C ALA A 257 -10.73 -8.15 1.23
N THR A 258 -11.20 -7.97 2.47
CA THR A 258 -12.39 -8.68 2.98
C THR A 258 -13.70 -7.96 2.69
N VAL A 259 -13.62 -6.71 2.21
CA VAL A 259 -14.78 -5.92 1.83
C VAL A 259 -15.38 -6.52 0.56
N ALA A 260 -16.66 -6.89 0.62
CA ALA A 260 -17.35 -7.47 -0.52
C ALA A 260 -17.28 -6.50 -1.70
N SER A 261 -16.52 -6.85 -2.73
CA SER A 261 -16.55 -6.15 -4.01
C SER A 261 -17.96 -6.35 -4.59
N GLY A 262 -18.68 -5.26 -4.83
CA GLY A 262 -20.01 -5.33 -5.41
C GLY A 262 -20.03 -6.20 -6.67
N LYS A 263 -20.82 -7.28 -6.64
CA LYS A 263 -20.97 -8.36 -7.63
C LYS A 263 -19.83 -9.38 -7.64
N GLY A 264 -20.21 -10.59 -7.19
CA GLY A 264 -19.34 -11.71 -6.85
C GLY A 264 -18.41 -12.19 -7.96
N THR A 265 -17.18 -12.50 -7.54
CA THR A 265 -16.18 -13.26 -8.32
C THR A 265 -15.14 -13.96 -7.43
N ALA A 266 -15.17 -13.81 -6.11
CA ALA A 266 -14.24 -14.52 -5.22
C ALA A 266 -14.78 -15.93 -4.90
N ASP A 267 -13.97 -16.96 -5.13
CA ASP A 267 -14.22 -18.30 -4.57
C ASP A 267 -14.33 -18.17 -3.03
N PRO A 268 -15.40 -18.70 -2.40
CA PRO A 268 -15.57 -18.73 -0.96
C PRO A 268 -14.33 -19.22 -0.18
N SER A 269 -13.58 -20.18 -0.72
CA SER A 269 -12.38 -20.74 -0.07
C SER A 269 -11.25 -19.72 0.07
N THR A 270 -11.04 -18.92 -0.99
CA THR A 270 -10.03 -17.86 -1.05
C THR A 270 -10.39 -16.72 -0.11
N LEU A 271 -11.68 -16.38 -0.03
CA LEU A 271 -12.18 -15.33 0.85
C LEU A 271 -12.10 -15.74 2.33
N GLU A 272 -12.28 -17.02 2.64
CA GLU A 272 -12.13 -17.57 3.99
C GLU A 272 -10.66 -17.58 4.44
N ALA A 273 -9.73 -17.95 3.56
CA ALA A 273 -8.28 -17.84 3.82
C ALA A 273 -7.84 -16.38 4.04
N MET A 274 -8.33 -15.44 3.23
CA MET A 274 -8.07 -14.00 3.41
C MET A 274 -8.61 -13.49 4.75
N ARG A 275 -9.81 -13.91 5.16
CA ARG A 275 -10.40 -13.56 6.46
C ARG A 275 -9.61 -14.13 7.63
N ALA A 276 -9.14 -15.38 7.55
CA ALA A 276 -8.32 -15.99 8.59
C ALA A 276 -7.02 -15.19 8.80
N ARG A 277 -6.37 -14.76 7.71
CA ARG A 277 -5.18 -13.91 7.78
C ARG A 277 -5.45 -12.54 8.41
N VAL A 278 -6.55 -11.89 8.04
CA VAL A 278 -6.94 -10.60 8.65
C VAL A 278 -7.14 -10.75 10.15
N LEU A 279 -7.73 -11.87 10.60
CA LEU A 279 -7.89 -12.15 12.03
C LEU A 279 -6.55 -12.36 12.75
N GLU A 280 -5.57 -13.01 12.13
CA GLU A 280 -4.22 -13.14 12.71
C GLU A 280 -3.50 -11.79 12.82
N VAL A 281 -3.53 -10.97 11.77
CA VAL A 281 -2.96 -9.61 11.80
C VAL A 281 -3.64 -8.74 12.87
N ALA A 282 -4.95 -8.87 13.04
CA ALA A 282 -5.69 -8.18 14.09
C ALA A 282 -5.28 -8.64 15.49
N LYS A 283 -5.03 -9.95 15.70
CA LYS A 283 -4.53 -10.50 16.97
C LYS A 283 -3.12 -9.99 17.28
N GLU A 284 -2.22 -9.94 16.30
CA GLU A 284 -0.87 -9.40 16.48
C GLU A 284 -0.88 -7.90 16.80
N SER A 285 -1.70 -7.13 16.08
CA SER A 285 -1.87 -5.69 16.33
C SER A 285 -2.48 -5.43 17.72
N ALA A 286 -3.41 -6.28 18.16
CA ALA A 286 -3.98 -6.24 19.51
C ALA A 286 -2.98 -6.67 20.59
N ALA A 287 -2.10 -7.64 20.31
CA ALA A 287 -1.03 -8.05 21.22
C ALA A 287 0.01 -6.94 21.42
N ALA A 288 0.37 -6.22 20.36
CA ALA A 288 1.23 -5.03 20.43
C ALA A 288 0.57 -3.91 21.28
N ALA A 289 -0.76 -3.77 21.23
CA ALA A 289 -1.51 -2.84 22.08
C ALA A 289 -1.68 -3.34 23.53
N GLY A 290 -1.73 -4.66 23.75
CA GLY A 290 -1.97 -5.32 25.03
C GLY A 290 -0.78 -5.40 25.99
N ALA A 291 0.42 -4.99 25.57
CA ALA A 291 1.61 -4.93 26.43
C ALA A 291 1.62 -3.75 27.43
N ARG A 292 0.58 -2.89 27.45
CA ARG A 292 0.40 -1.83 28.46
C ARG A 292 -0.81 -2.14 29.33
N GLY A 293 -0.53 -2.55 30.57
CA GLY A 293 -1.52 -3.15 31.46
C GLY A 293 -2.72 -2.26 31.80
N GLY A 294 -3.89 -2.91 31.94
CA GLY A 294 -5.05 -2.34 32.62
C GLY A 294 -6.41 -2.83 32.10
N LYS A 295 -6.92 -3.90 32.74
CA LYS A 295 -8.29 -4.45 32.69
C LYS A 295 -8.86 -4.88 31.32
N LYS A 296 -9.43 -6.10 31.32
CA LYS A 296 -10.30 -6.65 30.27
C LYS A 296 -11.46 -5.69 30.02
N ASP A 297 -11.33 -4.81 29.04
CA ASP A 297 -12.43 -3.97 28.59
C ASP A 297 -13.37 -4.80 27.71
N VAL A 298 -14.67 -4.61 27.95
CA VAL A 298 -15.77 -5.25 27.25
C VAL A 298 -15.60 -5.05 25.74
N SER A 299 -15.70 -6.14 24.98
CA SER A 299 -15.52 -6.20 23.52
C SER A 299 -16.16 -5.00 22.81
N ARG A 300 -15.34 -3.98 22.52
CA ARG A 300 -15.73 -2.83 21.70
C ARG A 300 -16.13 -3.38 20.32
N PRO A 301 -17.26 -2.95 19.72
CA PRO A 301 -17.68 -3.46 18.42
C PRO A 301 -16.57 -3.19 17.39
N VAL A 302 -16.14 -4.25 16.69
CA VAL A 302 -15.15 -4.17 15.62
C VAL A 302 -15.82 -3.46 14.44
N VAL A 303 -15.38 -2.23 14.16
CA VAL A 303 -15.92 -1.45 13.05
C VAL A 303 -15.47 -2.07 11.73
N ALA A 304 -16.44 -2.45 10.89
CA ALA A 304 -16.17 -2.99 9.57
C ALA A 304 -15.66 -1.89 8.63
N ARG A 305 -14.55 -2.16 7.94
CA ARG A 305 -14.02 -1.27 6.90
C ARG A 305 -15.00 -1.15 5.73
N LYS A 306 -15.14 0.06 5.21
CA LYS A 306 -16.05 0.38 4.08
C LYS A 306 -15.38 0.39 2.71
N THR A 307 -14.07 0.54 2.67
CA THR A 307 -13.29 0.74 1.44
C THR A 307 -12.45 -0.48 1.10
N ASN A 308 -12.38 -0.81 -0.19
CA ASN A 308 -11.64 -1.99 -0.64
C ASN A 308 -10.12 -1.76 -0.64
N CYS A 309 -9.66 -0.51 -0.74
CA CYS A 309 -8.23 -0.15 -0.73
C CYS A 309 -7.38 -0.89 -1.80
N ASN A 310 -7.96 -1.30 -2.94
CA ASN A 310 -7.27 -2.09 -3.97
C ASN A 310 -6.03 -1.37 -4.54
N PHE A 311 -6.11 -0.04 -4.69
CA PHE A 311 -5.01 0.80 -5.19
C PHE A 311 -3.79 0.88 -4.26
N LEU A 312 -3.87 0.42 -3.00
CA LEU A 312 -2.67 0.28 -2.17
C LEU A 312 -1.70 -0.76 -2.73
N ALA A 313 -2.17 -1.75 -3.50
CA ALA A 313 -1.27 -2.65 -4.23
C ALA A 313 -0.35 -1.87 -5.18
N SER A 314 -0.89 -0.88 -5.91
CA SER A 314 -0.10 0.00 -6.78
C SER A 314 0.86 0.90 -6.00
N VAL A 315 0.46 1.35 -4.80
CA VAL A 315 1.36 2.08 -3.89
C VAL A 315 2.56 1.20 -3.51
N PHE A 316 2.33 -0.06 -3.15
CA PHE A 316 3.39 -1.00 -2.82
C PHE A 316 4.27 -1.33 -4.02
N ALA A 317 3.70 -1.48 -5.21
CA ALA A 317 4.45 -1.63 -6.45
C ALA A 317 5.39 -0.43 -6.70
N ASN A 318 4.88 0.80 -6.56
CA ASN A 318 5.70 2.00 -6.73
C ASN A 318 6.82 2.10 -5.68
N VAL A 319 6.50 1.82 -4.42
CA VAL A 319 7.47 1.87 -3.31
C VAL A 319 8.60 0.85 -3.49
N THR A 320 8.26 -0.36 -3.94
CA THR A 320 9.23 -1.45 -4.15
C THR A 320 10.14 -1.25 -5.37
N VAL A 321 9.89 -0.25 -6.22
CA VAL A 321 10.90 0.20 -7.21
C VAL A 321 12.16 0.69 -6.50
N LEU A 322 12.04 1.28 -5.31
CA LEU A 322 13.16 1.79 -4.53
C LEU A 322 13.89 0.66 -3.78
N PRO A 323 15.23 0.67 -3.69
CA PRO A 323 15.98 -0.29 -2.87
C PRO A 323 15.49 -0.39 -1.42
N LYS A 324 15.30 0.76 -0.75
CA LYS A 324 14.74 0.82 0.62
C LYS A 324 13.32 0.28 0.71
N GLY A 325 12.55 0.38 -0.38
CA GLY A 325 11.23 -0.20 -0.46
C GLY A 325 11.29 -1.72 -0.47
N ARG A 326 12.16 -2.31 -1.30
CA ARG A 326 12.35 -3.77 -1.30
C ARG A 326 12.84 -4.28 0.04
N GLU A 327 13.82 -3.60 0.63
CA GLU A 327 14.36 -3.90 1.96
C GLU A 327 13.25 -3.92 3.02
N TYR A 328 12.35 -2.93 3.02
CA TYR A 328 11.22 -2.89 3.95
C TYR A 328 10.35 -4.15 3.86
N PHE A 329 10.08 -4.66 2.64
CA PHE A 329 9.20 -5.81 2.45
C PHE A 329 9.82 -7.15 2.88
N ILE A 330 11.15 -7.24 2.95
CA ILE A 330 11.89 -8.44 3.38
C ILE A 330 12.47 -8.32 4.79
N THR A 331 12.23 -7.21 5.48
CA THR A 331 12.66 -7.00 6.85
C THR A 331 11.51 -7.31 7.80
N PRO A 332 11.72 -8.12 8.86
CA PRO A 332 10.67 -8.42 9.82
C PRO A 332 10.30 -7.15 10.60
N SER A 333 8.99 -6.95 10.79
CA SER A 333 8.46 -5.87 11.62
C SER A 333 8.99 -6.02 13.05
N PRO A 334 9.52 -4.95 13.68
CA PRO A 334 10.04 -5.02 15.05
C PRO A 334 8.99 -5.33 16.11
N ALA A 335 7.70 -5.23 15.75
CA ALA A 335 6.57 -5.52 16.62
C ALA A 335 6.07 -6.97 16.57
N SER A 336 6.55 -7.77 15.62
CA SER A 336 6.15 -9.17 15.43
C SER A 336 7.30 -10.11 15.76
N GLU A 337 6.99 -11.34 16.16
CA GLU A 337 8.00 -12.38 16.36
C GLU A 337 8.70 -12.65 15.01
N SER A 338 10.03 -12.45 14.95
CA SER A 338 10.81 -12.51 13.70
C SER A 338 10.79 -13.89 13.01
N GLU A 339 10.30 -14.92 13.70
CA GLU A 339 10.15 -16.29 13.21
C GLU A 339 8.78 -16.55 12.54
N SER A 340 7.82 -15.63 12.64
CA SER A 340 6.54 -15.73 11.93
C SER A 340 6.61 -15.14 10.53
N ALA A 341 5.99 -15.79 9.55
CA ALA A 341 5.86 -15.27 8.20
C ALA A 341 5.16 -13.90 8.17
N SER A 342 4.13 -13.69 9.01
CA SER A 342 3.35 -12.44 9.10
C SER A 342 4.18 -11.22 9.51
N ALA A 343 5.35 -11.43 10.13
CA ALA A 343 6.29 -10.37 10.47
C ALA A 343 6.85 -9.68 9.22
N TYR A 344 6.92 -10.37 8.09
CA TYR A 344 7.47 -9.86 6.85
C TYR A 344 6.37 -9.27 5.95
N PRO A 345 6.43 -7.98 5.57
CA PRO A 345 5.38 -7.38 4.75
C PRO A 345 5.13 -8.08 3.41
N VAL A 346 6.16 -8.69 2.80
CA VAL A 346 6.02 -9.47 1.56
C VAL A 346 5.05 -10.63 1.72
N SER A 347 5.05 -11.30 2.87
CA SER A 347 4.16 -12.45 3.11
C SER A 347 2.71 -12.02 3.10
N ARG A 348 2.41 -10.85 3.69
CA ARG A 348 1.07 -10.27 3.80
C ARG A 348 0.49 -9.95 2.44
N ILE A 349 1.31 -9.40 1.52
CA ILE A 349 0.84 -9.07 0.17
C ILE A 349 0.81 -10.26 -0.79
N ALA A 350 1.69 -11.26 -0.64
CA ALA A 350 1.88 -12.33 -1.62
C ALA A 350 0.61 -13.14 -1.93
N THR A 351 -0.28 -13.35 -0.96
CA THR A 351 -1.53 -14.12 -1.17
C THR A 351 -2.52 -13.49 -2.13
N TYR A 352 -2.34 -12.21 -2.44
CA TYR A 352 -3.30 -11.46 -3.24
C TYR A 352 -2.99 -11.52 -4.75
N THR A 353 -2.08 -12.40 -5.20
CA THR A 353 -1.80 -12.64 -6.62
C THR A 353 -3.00 -13.24 -7.38
N GLU A 354 -3.90 -13.93 -6.70
CA GLU A 354 -5.16 -14.46 -7.25
C GLU A 354 -6.39 -13.60 -6.91
N HIS A 355 -6.19 -12.37 -6.43
CA HIS A 355 -7.32 -11.55 -6.00
C HIS A 355 -8.25 -11.17 -7.20
N PRO A 356 -9.59 -11.23 -7.07
CA PRO A 356 -10.51 -10.99 -8.19
C PRO A 356 -10.42 -9.59 -8.82
N ASP A 357 -10.04 -8.58 -8.03
CA ASP A 357 -9.76 -7.23 -8.51
C ASP A 357 -8.39 -7.13 -9.21
N LEU A 358 -8.41 -6.66 -10.47
CA LEU A 358 -7.24 -6.57 -11.35
C LEU A 358 -6.16 -5.63 -10.81
N ILE A 359 -6.55 -4.51 -10.21
CA ILE A 359 -5.61 -3.51 -9.68
C ILE A 359 -4.87 -4.11 -8.49
N ARG A 360 -5.60 -4.79 -7.59
CA ARG A 360 -4.99 -5.42 -6.42
C ARG A 360 -4.02 -6.52 -6.83
N ARG A 361 -4.45 -7.51 -7.63
CA ARG A 361 -3.55 -8.60 -8.03
C ARG A 361 -2.39 -8.11 -8.90
N GLY A 362 -2.65 -7.19 -9.83
CA GLY A 362 -1.61 -6.64 -10.71
C GLY A 362 -0.56 -5.82 -9.96
N GLY A 363 -0.98 -4.99 -9.01
CA GLY A 363 -0.06 -4.26 -8.14
C GLY A 363 0.77 -5.18 -7.24
N VAL A 364 0.16 -6.25 -6.71
CA VAL A 364 0.86 -7.26 -5.90
C VAL A 364 1.90 -8.01 -6.74
N ILE A 365 1.54 -8.50 -7.92
CA ILE A 365 2.48 -9.20 -8.83
C ILE A 365 3.65 -8.27 -9.19
N SER A 366 3.38 -7.00 -9.48
CA SER A 366 4.40 -6.00 -9.76
C SER A 366 5.33 -5.76 -8.56
N ALA A 367 4.76 -5.61 -7.35
CA ALA A 367 5.54 -5.49 -6.12
C ALA A 367 6.41 -6.73 -5.85
N MET A 368 5.88 -7.93 -6.08
CA MET A 368 6.62 -9.19 -5.97
C MET A 368 7.80 -9.23 -6.94
N LYS A 369 7.59 -8.91 -8.23
CA LYS A 369 8.68 -8.82 -9.21
C LYS A 369 9.77 -7.86 -8.75
N ASN A 370 9.37 -6.68 -8.26
CA ASN A 370 10.31 -5.69 -7.75
C ASN A 370 11.13 -6.24 -6.56
N ILE A 371 10.47 -6.83 -5.56
CA ILE A 371 11.14 -7.42 -4.39
C ILE A 371 12.15 -8.50 -4.81
N LEU A 372 11.82 -9.30 -5.82
CA LEU A 372 12.66 -10.40 -6.30
C LEU A 372 13.93 -9.96 -7.04
N PHE A 373 14.14 -8.67 -7.31
CA PHE A 373 15.46 -8.17 -7.70
C PHE A 373 16.50 -8.31 -6.59
N VAL A 374 16.08 -8.41 -5.32
CA VAL A 374 16.99 -8.66 -4.19
C VAL A 374 17.38 -10.14 -4.19
N LYS A 375 18.43 -10.49 -4.96
CA LYS A 375 18.88 -11.89 -5.14
C LYS A 375 19.20 -12.57 -3.81
N SER A 376 19.82 -11.85 -2.89
CA SER A 376 20.18 -12.35 -1.55
C SER A 376 18.95 -12.74 -0.72
N ALA A 377 17.79 -12.14 -0.98
CA ALA A 377 16.54 -12.45 -0.29
C ALA A 377 15.86 -13.72 -0.80
N HIS A 378 16.29 -14.31 -1.93
CA HIS A 378 15.64 -15.53 -2.45
C HIS A 378 15.71 -16.70 -1.45
N ILE A 379 16.77 -16.77 -0.64
CA ILE A 379 16.92 -17.75 0.44
C ILE A 379 15.86 -17.53 1.54
N LEU A 380 15.52 -16.28 1.83
CA LEU A 380 14.48 -15.90 2.78
C LEU A 380 13.06 -16.11 2.21
N LEU A 381 12.87 -15.88 0.92
CA LEU A 381 11.54 -15.88 0.30
C LEU A 381 11.06 -17.27 -0.13
N LEU A 382 11.97 -18.25 -0.21
CA LEU A 382 11.67 -19.61 -0.62
C LEU A 382 11.83 -20.61 0.52
N ALA A 383 10.73 -21.30 0.86
CA ALA A 383 10.81 -22.42 1.78
C ALA A 383 11.53 -23.62 1.13
N PRO A 384 12.38 -24.35 1.89
CA PRO A 384 13.04 -25.54 1.39
C PRO A 384 12.00 -26.63 1.03
N PRO A 385 12.25 -27.47 0.02
CA PRO A 385 11.40 -28.61 -0.29
C PRO A 385 11.29 -29.59 0.89
N PRO A 386 10.17 -30.33 0.99
CA PRO A 386 10.06 -31.44 1.93
C PRO A 386 11.18 -32.46 1.65
N PHE A 387 11.85 -32.91 2.70
CA PHE A 387 12.98 -33.84 2.62
C PHE A 387 12.65 -35.18 3.27
N SER A 388 12.98 -36.27 2.59
CA SER A 388 12.84 -37.66 3.05
C SER A 388 14.14 -38.43 2.85
N THR A 389 14.28 -39.59 3.51
CA THR A 389 15.36 -40.55 3.25
C THR A 389 15.41 -41.04 1.80
N SER A 390 14.31 -40.93 1.05
CA SER A 390 14.22 -41.24 -0.38
C SER A 390 14.64 -40.09 -1.28
N SER A 391 14.80 -38.87 -0.75
CA SER A 391 15.20 -37.70 -1.55
C SER A 391 16.65 -37.85 -2.03
N PRO A 392 16.97 -37.42 -3.27
CA PRO A 392 18.32 -37.55 -3.80
C PRO A 392 19.31 -36.68 -3.03
N ALA A 393 20.58 -37.11 -2.98
CA ALA A 393 21.64 -36.32 -2.35
C ALA A 393 21.96 -35.05 -3.16
N ASN A 394 21.94 -35.15 -4.49
CA ASN A 394 22.21 -34.07 -5.43
C ASN A 394 21.14 -34.04 -6.52
N ILE A 395 20.85 -32.86 -7.03
CA ILE A 395 20.00 -32.63 -8.21
C ILE A 395 20.76 -31.72 -9.16
N ARG A 396 20.88 -32.13 -10.43
CA ARG A 396 21.51 -31.34 -11.49
C ARG A 396 22.91 -30.84 -11.09
N GLY A 397 23.71 -31.69 -10.43
CA GLY A 397 25.09 -31.35 -10.05
C GLY A 397 25.27 -30.52 -8.77
N ALA A 398 24.21 -30.16 -8.04
CA ALA A 398 24.32 -29.47 -6.75
C ALA A 398 23.56 -30.19 -5.61
N PRO A 399 23.88 -29.91 -4.34
CA PRO A 399 23.22 -30.52 -3.19
C PRO A 399 21.72 -30.24 -3.15
N PHE A 400 20.95 -31.22 -2.68
CA PHE A 400 19.52 -31.03 -2.39
C PHE A 400 19.33 -29.96 -1.29
N PRO A 401 18.46 -28.95 -1.49
CA PRO A 401 18.30 -27.83 -0.56
C PRO A 401 17.43 -28.21 0.65
N LYS A 402 17.98 -29.00 1.58
CA LYS A 402 17.24 -29.52 2.75
C LYS A 402 16.79 -28.45 3.74
N SER A 403 17.49 -27.32 3.75
CA SER A 403 17.22 -26.18 4.62
C SER A 403 17.67 -24.90 3.93
N ARG A 404 17.25 -23.76 4.46
CA ARG A 404 17.78 -22.45 4.04
C ARG A 404 19.28 -22.41 4.36
N PRO A 405 20.15 -21.96 3.44
CA PRO A 405 21.55 -21.68 3.74
C PRO A 405 21.70 -20.41 4.60
N SER A 406 22.91 -20.20 5.12
CA SER A 406 23.33 -18.94 5.75
C SER A 406 23.01 -17.74 4.86
N PRO A 407 22.53 -16.60 5.40
CA PRO A 407 22.43 -16.29 6.84
C PRO A 407 21.13 -16.75 7.50
N TYR A 408 20.25 -17.48 6.81
CA TYR A 408 18.90 -17.82 7.28
C TYR A 408 18.76 -19.28 7.74
N ASP A 409 19.87 -19.99 7.92
CA ASP A 409 19.94 -21.38 8.39
C ASP A 409 19.34 -21.59 9.78
N HIS A 410 19.39 -20.56 10.63
CA HIS A 410 18.77 -20.56 11.95
C HIS A 410 17.23 -20.46 11.93
N LEU A 411 16.62 -20.04 10.82
CA LEU A 411 15.16 -19.86 10.69
C LEU A 411 14.45 -21.15 10.26
N THR A 412 14.64 -22.23 11.00
CA THR A 412 14.13 -23.56 10.62
C THR A 412 12.60 -23.69 10.70
N SER A 413 11.96 -22.86 11.54
CA SER A 413 10.51 -22.81 11.75
C SER A 413 9.79 -21.78 10.87
N LEU A 414 10.52 -20.98 10.08
CA LEU A 414 9.92 -19.89 9.33
C LEU A 414 9.13 -20.41 8.12
N GLU A 415 7.81 -20.22 8.17
CA GLU A 415 6.84 -20.61 7.13
C GLU A 415 6.78 -19.62 5.95
N LEU A 416 7.67 -18.63 5.88
CA LEU A 416 7.68 -17.66 4.79
C LEU A 416 8.00 -18.34 3.46
N ASP A 417 7.03 -18.35 2.56
CA ASP A 417 7.17 -18.92 1.23
C ASP A 417 6.34 -18.17 0.18
N VAL A 418 7.01 -17.62 -0.83
CA VAL A 418 6.35 -16.87 -1.91
C VAL A 418 6.05 -17.74 -3.12
N LEU A 419 6.71 -18.89 -3.25
CA LEU A 419 6.60 -19.75 -4.44
C LEU A 419 5.16 -20.20 -4.74
N PRO A 420 4.33 -20.63 -3.78
CA PRO A 420 2.98 -21.09 -4.07
C PRO A 420 2.14 -19.98 -4.71
N TRP A 421 2.30 -18.75 -4.24
CA TRP A 421 1.56 -17.59 -4.72
C TRP A 421 2.03 -17.09 -6.09
N LEU A 422 3.23 -17.46 -6.53
CA LEU A 422 3.73 -17.20 -7.88
C LEU A 422 3.34 -18.30 -8.87
N LEU A 423 3.26 -19.55 -8.41
CA LEU A 423 2.86 -20.69 -9.24
C LEU A 423 1.34 -20.75 -9.44
N LEU A 424 0.57 -20.51 -8.37
CA LEU A 424 -0.87 -20.69 -8.38
C LEU A 424 -1.56 -19.96 -9.54
N PRO A 425 -1.28 -18.67 -9.85
CA PRO A 425 -1.90 -17.99 -10.99
C PRO A 425 -1.56 -18.57 -12.36
N LEU A 426 -0.47 -19.33 -12.48
CA LEU A 426 -0.05 -19.98 -13.74
C LEU A 426 -0.66 -21.38 -13.93
N ILE A 427 -1.34 -21.91 -12.92
CA ILE A 427 -1.99 -23.23 -12.95
C ILE A 427 -3.40 -23.16 -13.54
N SER A 428 -3.81 -24.20 -14.27
CA SER A 428 -5.23 -24.54 -14.47
C SER A 428 -5.52 -25.91 -13.87
N GLY A 429 -6.62 -26.04 -13.14
CA GLY A 429 -7.00 -27.32 -12.53
C GLY A 429 -7.27 -28.40 -13.57
N SER A 430 -7.93 -28.05 -14.68
CA SER A 430 -8.22 -28.99 -15.78
C SER A 430 -6.99 -29.59 -16.47
N GLU A 431 -5.84 -28.91 -16.39
CA GLU A 431 -4.57 -29.40 -16.92
C GLU A 431 -3.81 -30.15 -15.84
N LEU A 432 -3.83 -29.64 -14.61
CA LEU A 432 -3.19 -30.26 -13.47
C LEU A 432 -3.80 -31.63 -13.12
N GLU A 433 -5.10 -31.84 -13.34
CA GLU A 433 -5.76 -33.14 -13.19
C GLU A 433 -5.14 -34.24 -14.09
N LYS A 434 -4.50 -33.84 -15.19
CA LYS A 434 -3.86 -34.76 -16.15
C LYS A 434 -2.40 -35.07 -15.84
N VAL A 435 -1.82 -34.32 -14.90
CA VAL A 435 -0.44 -34.52 -14.43
C VAL A 435 -0.38 -35.78 -13.58
N ASP A 436 0.74 -36.50 -13.63
CA ASP A 436 0.91 -37.71 -12.82
C ASP A 436 0.97 -37.39 -11.31
N ILE A 437 0.74 -38.42 -10.50
CA ILE A 437 0.63 -38.25 -9.05
C ILE A 437 1.96 -37.82 -8.43
N GLU A 438 3.09 -38.32 -8.94
CA GLU A 438 4.42 -38.00 -8.41
C GLU A 438 4.78 -36.52 -8.66
N GLU A 439 4.46 -36.01 -9.85
CA GLU A 439 4.60 -34.60 -10.22
C GLU A 439 3.65 -33.72 -9.41
N GLN A 440 2.39 -34.15 -9.18
CA GLN A 440 1.46 -33.43 -8.30
C GLN A 440 1.98 -33.37 -6.85
N GLU A 441 2.47 -34.47 -6.30
CA GLU A 441 3.01 -34.53 -4.94
C GLU A 441 4.24 -33.62 -4.75
N SER A 442 4.96 -33.31 -5.84
CA SER A 442 6.09 -32.38 -5.82
C SER A 442 5.69 -30.91 -5.66
N LEU A 443 4.44 -30.54 -5.99
CA LEU A 443 3.98 -29.16 -5.91
C LEU A 443 3.82 -28.70 -4.45
N PRO A 444 3.90 -27.38 -4.17
CA PRO A 444 3.47 -26.86 -2.87
C PRO A 444 2.03 -27.23 -2.55
N SER A 445 1.70 -27.40 -1.27
CA SER A 445 0.36 -27.80 -0.80
C SER A 445 -0.78 -26.96 -1.37
N GLU A 446 -0.57 -25.66 -1.49
CA GLU A 446 -1.55 -24.68 -2.01
C GLU A 446 -1.74 -24.81 -3.53
N CYS A 447 -0.85 -25.51 -4.21
CA CYS A 447 -0.88 -25.79 -5.65
C CYS A 447 -1.33 -27.22 -5.96
N GLN A 448 -1.64 -28.04 -4.94
CA GLN A 448 -2.15 -29.40 -5.09
C GLN A 448 -3.68 -29.41 -5.07
N LEU A 449 -4.27 -30.45 -5.68
CA LEU A 449 -5.73 -30.71 -5.63
C LEU A 449 -6.60 -29.49 -5.98
N ILE A 450 -6.14 -28.72 -6.96
CA ILE A 450 -6.82 -27.51 -7.43
C ILE A 450 -8.14 -27.89 -8.12
N ASP A 451 -9.18 -27.08 -7.90
CA ASP A 451 -10.47 -27.23 -8.58
C ASP A 451 -10.28 -27.22 -10.11
N VAL A 452 -10.91 -28.17 -10.80
CA VAL A 452 -10.88 -28.30 -12.26
C VAL A 452 -11.34 -27.03 -12.97
N GLU A 453 -12.24 -26.25 -12.37
CA GLU A 453 -12.74 -24.98 -12.90
C GLU A 453 -11.73 -23.82 -12.78
N LYS A 454 -10.66 -23.99 -11.99
CA LYS A 454 -9.63 -22.98 -11.82
C LYS A 454 -8.88 -22.75 -13.13
N GLU A 455 -8.92 -21.51 -13.60
CA GLU A 455 -8.20 -21.06 -14.79
C GLU A 455 -6.89 -20.35 -14.44
N ARG A 456 -6.00 -20.21 -15.42
CA ARG A 456 -4.82 -19.36 -15.31
C ARG A 456 -5.22 -17.89 -15.24
N GLU A 457 -4.30 -17.06 -14.78
CA GLU A 457 -4.37 -15.61 -14.94
C GLU A 457 -4.65 -15.27 -16.41
N ARG A 458 -5.68 -14.46 -16.63
CA ARG A 458 -6.22 -14.14 -17.95
C ARG A 458 -5.44 -13.01 -18.62
N ASP A 459 -4.92 -12.08 -17.84
CA ASP A 459 -4.13 -10.96 -18.31
C ASP A 459 -2.70 -11.42 -18.72
N PRO A 460 -2.32 -11.30 -20.00
CA PRO A 460 -1.01 -11.73 -20.47
C PRO A 460 0.16 -10.94 -19.85
N ALA A 461 -0.04 -9.66 -19.51
CA ALA A 461 1.01 -8.87 -18.87
C ALA A 461 1.27 -9.37 -17.44
N LEU A 462 0.22 -9.77 -16.72
CA LEU A 462 0.37 -10.39 -15.39
C LEU A 462 1.03 -11.77 -15.48
N ARG A 463 0.63 -12.61 -16.45
CA ARG A 463 1.30 -13.90 -16.72
C ARG A 463 2.78 -13.73 -17.02
N MET A 464 3.14 -12.76 -17.88
CA MET A 464 4.53 -12.44 -18.18
C MET A 464 5.30 -12.08 -16.89
N MET A 465 4.76 -11.18 -16.07
CA MET A 465 5.42 -10.78 -14.83
C MET A 465 5.62 -11.94 -13.85
N LEU A 466 4.68 -12.89 -13.77
CA LEU A 466 4.82 -14.09 -12.96
C LEU A 466 5.96 -15.00 -13.47
N VAL A 467 6.08 -15.18 -14.79
CA VAL A 467 7.20 -15.93 -15.38
C VAL A 467 8.54 -15.20 -15.12
N GLU A 468 8.56 -13.87 -15.21
CA GLU A 468 9.73 -13.06 -14.84
C GLU A 468 10.10 -13.19 -13.35
N CYS A 469 9.12 -13.28 -12.44
CA CYS A 469 9.37 -13.57 -11.02
C CYS A 469 10.10 -14.91 -10.85
N LEU A 470 9.66 -15.96 -11.56
CA LEU A 470 10.30 -17.28 -11.51
C LEU A 470 11.71 -17.25 -12.12
N LEU A 471 11.92 -16.48 -13.19
CA LEU A 471 13.24 -16.23 -13.78
C LEU A 471 14.18 -15.52 -12.81
N LEU A 472 13.70 -14.49 -12.11
CA LEU A 472 14.46 -13.79 -11.07
C LEU A 472 14.89 -14.78 -9.97
N LEU A 473 13.98 -15.61 -9.47
CA LEU A 473 14.32 -16.66 -8.50
C LEU A 473 15.38 -17.64 -9.02
N CYS A 474 15.38 -17.93 -10.32
CA CYS A 474 16.39 -18.79 -10.95
C CYS A 474 17.78 -18.15 -11.11
N THR A 475 17.95 -16.87 -10.74
CA THR A 475 19.29 -16.25 -10.74
C THR A 475 20.17 -16.75 -9.60
N SER A 476 19.59 -17.23 -8.50
CA SER A 476 20.30 -17.91 -7.40
C SER A 476 20.33 -19.43 -7.60
N LEU A 477 21.37 -20.09 -7.11
CA LEU A 477 21.48 -21.55 -7.17
C LEU A 477 20.42 -22.21 -6.26
N TYR A 478 20.26 -21.72 -5.03
CA TYR A 478 19.20 -22.13 -4.11
C TYR A 478 17.83 -21.99 -4.74
N GLY A 479 17.53 -20.85 -5.39
CA GLY A 479 16.26 -20.65 -6.08
C GLY A 479 16.03 -21.68 -7.19
N ARG A 480 17.01 -21.94 -8.07
CA ARG A 480 16.90 -23.01 -9.08
C ARG A 480 16.64 -24.37 -8.44
N GLN A 481 17.38 -24.73 -7.39
CA GLN A 481 17.22 -26.02 -6.72
C GLN A 481 15.85 -26.17 -6.08
N VAL A 482 15.35 -25.15 -5.38
CA VAL A 482 14.02 -25.16 -4.79
C VAL A 482 12.93 -25.27 -5.87
N LEU A 483 13.02 -24.48 -6.94
CA LEU A 483 12.04 -24.52 -8.04
C LEU A 483 12.02 -25.89 -8.74
N ARG A 484 13.18 -26.52 -8.93
CA ARG A 484 13.29 -27.90 -9.47
C ARG A 484 12.59 -28.92 -8.56
N CYS A 485 12.79 -28.81 -7.24
CA CYS A 485 12.26 -29.76 -6.27
C CYS A 485 10.77 -29.58 -5.98
N ARG A 486 10.22 -28.41 -6.30
CA ARG A 486 8.86 -28.01 -5.89
C ARG A 486 7.91 -27.80 -7.08
N GLY A 487 8.08 -28.62 -8.11
CA GLY A 487 7.14 -28.72 -9.24
C GLY A 487 7.04 -27.49 -10.16
N ALA A 488 7.94 -26.50 -10.08
CA ALA A 488 7.86 -25.30 -10.92
C ALA A 488 7.95 -25.65 -12.42
N TYR A 489 8.78 -26.64 -12.78
CA TYR A 489 8.88 -27.14 -14.16
C TYR A 489 7.54 -27.70 -14.68
N VAL A 490 6.82 -28.44 -13.84
CA VAL A 490 5.52 -29.03 -14.19
C VAL A 490 4.54 -27.92 -14.57
N VAL A 491 4.42 -26.90 -13.71
CA VAL A 491 3.52 -25.76 -13.94
C VAL A 491 3.85 -25.04 -15.26
N VAL A 492 5.12 -24.71 -15.48
CA VAL A 492 5.50 -23.91 -16.67
C VAL A 492 5.49 -24.74 -17.95
N ARG A 493 5.71 -26.06 -17.88
CA ARG A 493 5.55 -26.98 -19.02
C ARG A 493 4.11 -27.00 -19.50
N GLU A 494 3.15 -27.18 -18.59
CA GLU A 494 1.73 -27.16 -18.96
C GLU A 494 1.30 -25.76 -19.45
N ALA A 495 1.82 -24.69 -18.82
CA ALA A 495 1.62 -23.30 -19.25
C ALA A 495 2.06 -23.08 -20.71
N HIS A 496 3.28 -23.52 -21.04
CA HIS A 496 3.87 -23.38 -22.37
C HIS A 496 3.02 -24.03 -23.46
N VAL A 497 2.47 -25.23 -23.23
CA VAL A 497 1.67 -25.96 -24.24
C VAL A 497 0.44 -25.18 -24.70
N ARG A 498 -0.08 -24.29 -23.85
CA ARG A 498 -1.36 -23.59 -24.05
C ARG A 498 -1.21 -22.09 -24.23
N GLU A 499 -0.04 -21.55 -23.92
CA GLU A 499 0.26 -20.13 -24.06
C GLU A 499 0.37 -19.76 -25.54
N LYS A 500 -0.31 -18.67 -25.90
CA LYS A 500 -0.41 -18.17 -27.28
C LYS A 500 0.48 -16.96 -27.50
N ASP A 501 0.85 -16.25 -26.43
CA ASP A 501 1.75 -15.11 -26.51
C ASP A 501 3.20 -15.59 -26.70
N GLU A 502 3.79 -15.26 -27.85
CA GLU A 502 5.15 -15.67 -28.21
C GLU A 502 6.20 -15.18 -27.21
N LYS A 503 6.05 -13.97 -26.67
CA LYS A 503 7.02 -13.42 -25.70
C LYS A 503 6.98 -14.20 -24.39
N ILE A 504 5.78 -14.58 -23.95
CA ILE A 504 5.62 -15.41 -22.74
C ILE A 504 6.24 -16.78 -22.99
N ASN A 505 6.00 -17.39 -24.15
CA ASN A 505 6.62 -18.67 -24.53
C ASN A 505 8.16 -18.61 -24.54
N GLU A 506 8.75 -17.57 -25.12
CA GLU A 506 10.20 -17.36 -25.07
C GLU A 506 10.74 -17.24 -23.64
N SER A 507 9.99 -16.58 -22.77
CA SER A 507 10.36 -16.40 -21.37
C SER A 507 10.23 -17.72 -20.59
N ILE A 508 9.22 -18.52 -20.87
CA ILE A 508 9.07 -19.87 -20.32
C ILE A 508 10.22 -20.77 -20.83
N HIS A 509 10.59 -20.70 -22.10
CA HIS A 509 11.74 -21.44 -22.62
C HIS A 509 13.03 -21.12 -21.87
N ARG A 510 13.33 -19.83 -21.68
CA ARG A 510 14.49 -19.40 -20.88
C ARG A 510 14.45 -19.94 -19.45
N LEU A 511 13.26 -19.95 -18.83
CA LEU A 511 13.08 -20.50 -17.50
C LEU A 511 13.34 -22.01 -17.46
N VAL A 512 12.81 -22.75 -18.44
CA VAL A 512 13.04 -24.18 -18.59
C VAL A 512 14.52 -24.49 -18.79
N ASP A 513 15.24 -23.72 -19.62
CA ASP A 513 16.68 -23.89 -19.84
C ASP A 513 17.47 -23.75 -18.52
N LEU A 514 17.11 -22.77 -17.67
CA LEU A 514 17.72 -22.60 -16.35
C LEU A 514 17.38 -23.75 -15.40
N LEU A 515 16.16 -24.28 -15.45
CA LEU A 515 15.73 -25.40 -14.60
C LEU A 515 16.32 -26.74 -15.08
N GLN A 516 16.59 -26.92 -16.37
CA GLN A 516 17.06 -28.19 -16.93
C GLN A 516 18.59 -28.30 -17.05
N ARG A 517 19.33 -27.18 -17.02
CA ARG A 517 20.80 -27.22 -17.03
C ARG A 517 21.38 -27.82 -15.75
N ASP A 518 22.52 -28.49 -15.88
CA ASP A 518 23.35 -28.89 -14.75
C ASP A 518 24.15 -27.70 -14.20
N GLU A 519 24.44 -27.73 -12.91
CA GLU A 519 25.23 -26.71 -12.20
C GLU A 519 26.73 -26.97 -12.41
N SER A 520 27.49 -25.89 -12.64
CA SER A 520 28.94 -25.93 -12.83
C SER A 520 29.67 -25.64 -11.52
N GLU A 521 30.96 -25.97 -11.45
CA GLU A 521 31.78 -25.60 -10.28
C GLU A 521 31.73 -24.09 -10.00
N SER A 522 31.68 -23.26 -11.05
CA SER A 522 31.55 -21.81 -10.90
C SER A 522 30.25 -21.40 -10.20
N THR A 523 29.11 -22.02 -10.50
CA THR A 523 27.83 -21.65 -9.84
C THR A 523 27.78 -22.09 -8.38
N LEU A 524 28.46 -23.18 -8.03
CA LEU A 524 28.62 -23.63 -6.64
C LEU A 524 29.50 -22.65 -5.83
N VAL A 525 30.57 -22.15 -6.44
CA VAL A 525 31.49 -21.18 -5.80
C VAL A 525 30.81 -19.83 -5.58
N ASP A 526 30.13 -19.29 -6.60
CA ASP A 526 29.41 -18.00 -6.51
C ASP A 526 28.41 -17.98 -5.36
N GLU A 527 27.67 -19.06 -5.13
CA GLU A 527 26.72 -19.15 -4.02
C GLU A 527 27.42 -19.22 -2.65
N SER A 528 28.53 -19.93 -2.55
CA SER A 528 29.31 -20.01 -1.30
C SER A 528 29.98 -18.70 -0.90
N GLN A 529 30.24 -17.83 -1.88
CA GLN A 529 30.89 -16.53 -1.68
C GLN A 529 29.91 -15.35 -1.59
N ALA A 530 28.63 -15.55 -1.91
CA ALA A 530 27.56 -14.56 -1.76
C ALA A 530 27.25 -14.27 -0.28
N LYS A 531 28.17 -13.56 0.40
CA LYS A 531 28.04 -13.17 1.81
C LYS A 531 27.42 -11.77 2.00
N GLU A 532 27.31 -10.98 0.93
CA GLU A 532 26.73 -9.64 0.98
C GLU A 532 25.27 -9.65 0.53
N ILE A 533 24.42 -8.95 1.29
CA ILE A 533 23.03 -8.68 0.92
C ILE A 533 23.08 -7.69 -0.24
N ASP A 534 22.94 -8.19 -1.47
CA ASP A 534 22.70 -7.36 -2.64
C ASP A 534 21.37 -6.61 -2.47
N VAL A 535 21.44 -5.32 -2.16
CA VAL A 535 20.27 -4.42 -2.01
C VAL A 535 19.61 -4.05 -3.36
N GLY A 536 20.08 -4.60 -4.47
CA GLY A 536 19.50 -4.43 -5.80
C GLY A 536 19.65 -3.00 -6.34
N ALA A 537 20.66 -2.26 -5.88
CA ALA A 537 21.08 -1.04 -6.55
C ALA A 537 21.98 -1.47 -7.71
N GLU A 538 21.67 -1.08 -8.95
CA GLU A 538 22.70 -1.08 -10.00
C GLU A 538 23.87 -0.26 -9.46
N ARG A 539 25.04 -0.88 -9.34
CA ARG A 539 26.27 -0.11 -9.13
C ARG A 539 26.44 0.72 -10.40
N VAL A 540 26.18 2.03 -10.31
CA VAL A 540 26.75 2.96 -11.28
C VAL A 540 28.25 2.84 -11.04
N GLU A 541 28.96 2.14 -11.93
CA GLU A 541 30.41 2.25 -11.97
C GLU A 541 30.68 3.71 -12.27
N GLU A 542 31.11 4.47 -11.25
CA GLU A 542 31.83 5.71 -11.48
C GLU A 542 33.09 5.28 -12.22
N ASP A 543 33.14 5.54 -13.52
CA ASP A 543 34.36 5.49 -14.32
C ASP A 543 35.40 6.38 -13.61
N ALA A 544 36.21 5.76 -12.76
CA ALA A 544 37.32 6.40 -12.09
C ALA A 544 38.40 6.62 -13.16
N ASP A 545 38.47 7.87 -13.64
CA ASP A 545 39.68 8.55 -14.14
C ASP A 545 40.84 7.62 -14.58
N ASP A 546 40.77 7.09 -15.80
CA ASP A 546 41.97 6.76 -16.58
C ASP A 546 42.53 8.09 -17.13
N ASP A 547 43.12 8.89 -16.25
CA ASP A 547 43.93 10.07 -16.57
C ASP A 547 45.31 9.87 -15.94
N ASP A 548 46.10 8.97 -16.52
CA ASP A 548 47.56 8.97 -16.43
C ASP A 548 48.11 8.03 -17.52
N ASP A 549 48.31 8.57 -18.74
CA ASP A 549 49.37 8.12 -19.64
C ASP A 549 49.72 9.21 -20.67
N ASP A 550 50.87 9.83 -20.44
CA ASP A 550 51.85 10.32 -21.43
C ASP A 550 51.38 11.21 -22.60
N MET A 551 51.47 12.53 -22.41
CA MET A 551 51.88 13.44 -23.49
C MET A 551 53.16 14.20 -23.12
N VAL A 552 54.28 13.58 -23.45
CA VAL A 552 55.61 14.21 -23.57
C VAL A 552 55.52 15.33 -24.61
N ILE A 553 55.73 16.57 -24.16
CA ILE A 553 56.00 17.70 -25.05
C ILE A 553 57.48 17.63 -25.44
N GLU A 554 57.78 17.16 -26.65
CA GLU A 554 59.05 17.44 -27.29
C GLU A 554 58.94 18.76 -28.06
N GLU A 555 59.77 19.73 -27.66
CA GLU A 555 60.05 20.95 -28.40
C GLU A 555 60.70 20.60 -29.76
N LEU A 556 60.09 21.07 -30.87
CA LEU A 556 60.80 21.54 -32.07
C LEU A 556 59.98 22.62 -32.80
#